data_AF-A0A945WJJ3-F1
#
_entry.id   AF-A0A945WJJ3-F1
#
_cell.length_a   1.000
_cell.length_b   1.000
_cell.length_c   1.000
_cell.angle_alpha   90.00
_cell.angle_beta   90.00
_cell.angle_gamma   90.00
#
_symmetry.space_group_name_H-M   'P 1'
#
loop_
_entity.id
_entity.type
_entity.pdbx_description
1 polymer ?
#
loop_
_entity_poly.entity_id
_entity_poly.type
_entity_poly.pdbx_seq_one_letter_code
_entity_poly.pdbx_strand_id
1 'polypeptide(L)'
;MPKPAYSGESEAVWDIPEPASVLFIGNSLTYYNNSLHNHLRKMVVWNRRVDTSRVFFRSMTISGGKLSDHLSAAKPMISDYRHKRKSGPWDLVVLQGYSNEAIDPRGVENFQKSAQGLSALIRQSGSKPAFFMTWAYRDSPDMAKPLVDAYTKLGKQLDALVIPVGLAFEYARRTNPDMSLYQDNKHPSLLGTYLAACVFYTTLYGEAPFGSVYAAGLTNEEAAFAQVTAWLAVQMYFKSEY
;
A
#
# COMPACT_ATOMS: atom_id res chain seq x y z
N MET A 1 -6.82 24.99 -14.75
CA MET A 1 -7.37 25.43 -13.45
C MET A 1 -6.31 25.20 -12.39
N PRO A 2 -6.05 26.16 -11.48
CA PRO A 2 -5.05 25.98 -10.43
C PRO A 2 -5.53 24.92 -9.43
N LYS A 3 -4.64 24.00 -9.03
CA LYS A 3 -4.89 23.07 -7.92
C LYS A 3 -5.10 23.90 -6.64
N PRO A 4 -6.07 23.54 -5.76
CA PRO A 4 -6.22 24.23 -4.48
C PRO A 4 -4.95 24.03 -3.66
N ALA A 5 -4.32 25.14 -3.28
CA ALA A 5 -3.21 25.16 -2.33
C ALA A 5 -3.78 24.81 -0.94
N TYR A 6 -3.38 23.68 -0.40
CA TYR A 6 -3.53 23.41 1.03
C TYR A 6 -2.54 24.29 1.77
N SER A 7 -3.07 25.35 2.38
CA SER A 7 -2.36 26.17 3.36
C SER A 7 -2.64 25.59 4.74
N GLY A 8 -1.58 25.18 5.43
CA GLY A 8 -1.63 24.55 6.75
C GLY A 8 -0.29 23.89 7.01
N GLU A 9 0.55 24.58 7.77
CA GLU A 9 1.90 24.19 8.13
C GLU A 9 1.91 22.85 8.89
N SER A 10 2.41 21.79 8.23
CA SER A 10 3.14 20.69 8.86
C SER A 10 4.10 20.12 7.83
N GLU A 11 5.39 20.44 7.96
CA GLU A 11 6.48 20.06 7.06
C GLU A 11 6.90 18.58 7.20
N ALA A 12 5.94 17.67 7.07
CA ALA A 12 6.24 16.32 6.61
C ALA A 12 5.69 16.17 5.18
N VAL A 13 6.13 17.06 4.29
CA VAL A 13 6.03 16.83 2.85
C VAL A 13 7.08 15.76 2.55
N TRP A 14 6.72 14.50 2.78
CA TRP A 14 7.42 13.43 2.07
C TRP A 14 7.42 13.85 0.61
N ASP A 15 8.58 13.88 -0.04
CA ASP A 15 8.66 13.98 -1.50
C ASP A 15 8.09 12.66 -2.04
N ILE A 16 6.75 12.56 -1.98
CA ILE A 16 5.98 11.39 -2.35
C ILE A 16 6.16 11.29 -3.87
N PRO A 17 6.92 10.29 -4.35
CA PRO A 17 7.07 10.13 -5.78
C PRO A 17 5.67 9.95 -6.38
N GLU A 18 5.41 10.50 -7.55
CA GLU A 18 4.32 10.06 -8.41
C GLU A 18 4.87 8.88 -9.24
N PRO A 19 5.00 7.65 -8.70
CA PRO A 19 5.84 6.65 -9.32
C PRO A 19 5.23 6.22 -10.66
N ALA A 20 6.09 6.14 -11.68
CA ALA A 20 5.77 5.52 -12.95
C ALA A 20 6.08 4.02 -12.91
N SER A 21 7.01 3.57 -12.05
CA SER A 21 7.32 2.15 -11.83
C SER A 21 7.27 1.75 -10.35
N VAL A 22 6.48 0.71 -10.03
CA VAL A 22 6.32 0.18 -8.67
C VAL A 22 6.43 -1.33 -8.67
N LEU A 23 7.29 -1.88 -7.79
CA LEU A 23 7.35 -3.31 -7.49
C LEU A 23 6.70 -3.59 -6.14
N PHE A 24 5.70 -4.46 -6.12
CA PHE A 24 5.08 -4.96 -4.90
C PHE A 24 5.71 -6.29 -4.51
N ILE A 25 6.20 -6.40 -3.28
CA ILE A 25 6.73 -7.64 -2.69
C ILE A 25 5.83 -8.02 -1.53
N GLY A 26 5.23 -9.21 -1.57
CA GLY A 26 4.34 -9.65 -0.50
C GLY A 26 3.71 -11.02 -0.72
N ASN A 27 2.45 -11.16 -0.34
CA ASN A 27 1.75 -12.45 -0.35
C ASN A 27 0.29 -12.31 -0.81
N SER A 28 -0.60 -13.14 -0.26
CA SER A 28 -2.02 -13.17 -0.60
C SER A 28 -2.73 -11.85 -0.36
N LEU A 29 -2.34 -11.04 0.62
CA LEU A 29 -2.93 -9.71 0.80
C LEU A 29 -2.63 -8.77 -0.39
N THR A 30 -1.57 -9.07 -1.14
CA THR A 30 -1.21 -8.36 -2.37
C THR A 30 -1.84 -8.99 -3.61
N TYR A 31 -1.82 -10.32 -3.79
CA TYR A 31 -2.25 -10.93 -5.06
C TYR A 31 -3.75 -11.25 -5.19
N TYR A 32 -4.52 -11.25 -4.10
CA TYR A 32 -5.95 -11.55 -4.16
C TYR A 32 -6.70 -10.59 -5.11
N ASN A 33 -7.83 -11.07 -5.63
CA ASN A 33 -8.71 -10.32 -6.53
C ASN A 33 -7.99 -9.78 -7.77
N ASN A 34 -7.17 -10.58 -8.45
CA ASN A 34 -6.35 -10.14 -9.60
C ASN A 34 -5.27 -9.09 -9.25
N SER A 35 -4.81 -9.12 -8.00
CA SER A 35 -3.66 -8.40 -7.46
C SER A 35 -3.76 -6.88 -7.41
N LEU A 36 -3.43 -6.32 -6.24
CA LEU A 36 -3.52 -4.90 -5.92
C LEU A 36 -2.82 -4.00 -6.94
N HIS A 37 -1.65 -4.41 -7.44
CA HIS A 37 -0.89 -3.63 -8.42
C HIS A 37 -1.68 -3.39 -9.73
N ASN A 38 -2.54 -4.34 -10.14
CA ASN A 38 -3.38 -4.17 -11.32
C ASN A 38 -4.52 -3.19 -11.07
N HIS A 39 -5.16 -3.24 -9.90
CA HIS A 39 -6.20 -2.30 -9.50
C HIS A 39 -5.65 -0.87 -9.42
N LEU A 40 -4.52 -0.69 -8.74
CA LEU A 40 -3.86 0.60 -8.65
C LEU A 40 -3.46 1.13 -10.04
N ARG A 41 -2.85 0.29 -10.89
CA ARG A 41 -2.46 0.70 -12.25
C ARG A 41 -3.65 1.19 -13.06
N LYS A 42 -4.79 0.48 -13.03
CA LYS A 42 -6.01 0.90 -13.71
C LYS A 42 -6.52 2.23 -13.16
N MET A 43 -6.55 2.39 -11.84
CA MET A 43 -6.97 3.64 -11.20
C MET A 43 -6.11 4.83 -11.64
N VAL A 44 -4.78 4.68 -11.67
CA VAL A 44 -3.86 5.73 -12.13
C VAL A 44 -4.10 6.09 -13.59
N VAL A 45 -4.21 5.10 -14.48
CA VAL A 45 -4.46 5.31 -15.91
C VAL A 45 -5.77 6.07 -16.13
N TRP A 46 -6.84 5.67 -15.47
CA TRP A 46 -8.17 6.27 -15.65
C TRP A 46 -8.26 7.67 -15.04
N ASN A 47 -7.84 7.84 -13.79
CA ASN A 47 -8.01 9.10 -13.08
C ASN A 47 -7.10 10.20 -13.63
N ARG A 48 -5.84 9.85 -13.93
CA ARG A 48 -4.85 10.81 -14.45
C ARG A 48 -4.82 10.88 -15.98
N ARG A 49 -5.65 10.07 -16.67
CA ARG A 49 -5.74 10.00 -18.13
C ARG A 49 -4.37 9.80 -18.80
N VAL A 50 -3.53 8.95 -18.18
CA VAL A 50 -2.18 8.66 -18.67
C VAL A 50 -2.17 7.40 -19.53
N ASP A 51 -1.33 7.39 -20.56
CA ASP A 51 -1.13 6.19 -21.38
C ASP A 51 -0.65 5.02 -20.51
N THR A 52 -1.25 3.85 -20.73
CA THR A 52 -0.93 2.62 -20.00
C THR A 52 0.56 2.23 -20.08
N SER A 53 1.24 2.61 -21.16
CA SER A 53 2.68 2.43 -21.36
C SER A 53 3.55 3.39 -20.54
N ARG A 54 2.98 4.27 -19.72
CA ARG A 54 3.70 5.13 -18.78
C ARG A 54 3.62 4.65 -17.33
N VAL A 55 2.81 3.63 -17.04
CA VAL A 55 2.58 3.11 -15.68
C VAL A 55 2.94 1.62 -15.65
N PHE A 56 3.99 1.28 -14.91
CA PHE A 56 4.62 -0.03 -14.88
C PHE A 56 4.64 -0.61 -13.48
N PHE A 57 3.56 -1.29 -13.10
CA PHE A 57 3.50 -1.98 -11.82
C PHE A 57 3.69 -3.48 -12.00
N ARG A 58 4.37 -4.11 -11.05
CA ARG A 58 4.60 -5.56 -10.98
C ARG A 58 4.44 -6.03 -9.55
N SER A 59 4.12 -7.31 -9.38
CA SER A 59 4.11 -7.96 -8.08
C SER A 59 4.98 -9.21 -8.08
N MET A 60 5.75 -9.40 -7.02
CA MET A 60 6.42 -10.64 -6.66
C MET A 60 5.80 -11.13 -5.36
N THR A 61 5.06 -12.23 -5.43
CA THR A 61 4.33 -12.73 -4.27
C THR A 61 4.59 -14.20 -3.96
N ILE A 62 4.74 -14.51 -2.69
CA ILE A 62 4.84 -15.88 -2.18
C ILE A 62 3.60 -16.13 -1.31
N SER A 63 2.84 -17.20 -1.59
CA SER A 63 1.65 -17.53 -0.80
C SER A 63 2.03 -17.75 0.67
N GLY A 64 1.40 -17.02 1.59
CA GLY A 64 1.75 -17.05 3.01
C GLY A 64 3.16 -16.56 3.35
N GLY A 65 3.85 -15.91 2.41
CA GLY A 65 5.24 -15.47 2.59
C GLY A 65 5.39 -14.38 3.64
N LYS A 66 6.47 -14.48 4.42
CA LYS A 66 7.02 -13.47 5.32
C LYS A 66 8.07 -12.62 4.58
N LEU A 67 8.46 -11.48 5.14
CA LEU A 67 9.54 -10.68 4.51
C LEU A 67 10.84 -11.46 4.34
N SER A 68 11.19 -12.34 5.28
CA SER A 68 12.40 -13.16 5.20
C SER A 68 12.42 -14.08 3.97
N ASP A 69 11.27 -14.58 3.54
CA ASP A 69 11.15 -15.51 2.42
C ASP A 69 11.49 -14.83 1.08
N HIS A 70 11.42 -13.50 1.05
CA HIS A 70 11.72 -12.69 -0.12
C HIS A 70 13.19 -12.26 -0.21
N LEU A 71 13.98 -12.29 0.87
CA LEU A 71 15.33 -11.69 0.91
C LEU A 71 16.23 -12.12 -0.24
N SER A 72 16.33 -13.41 -0.50
CA SER A 72 17.19 -13.94 -1.57
C SER A 72 16.54 -13.80 -2.94
N ALA A 73 15.25 -14.11 -3.05
CA ALA A 73 14.55 -14.18 -4.32
C ALA A 73 14.21 -12.80 -4.91
N ALA A 74 14.07 -11.77 -4.07
CA ALA A 74 13.72 -10.42 -4.51
C ALA A 74 14.90 -9.66 -5.12
N LYS A 75 16.14 -10.04 -4.82
CA LYS A 75 17.33 -9.30 -5.27
C LYS A 75 17.36 -9.06 -6.77
N PRO A 76 17.21 -10.08 -7.65
CA PRO A 76 17.19 -9.84 -9.10
C PRO A 76 16.07 -8.90 -9.54
N MET A 77 14.88 -9.02 -8.95
CA MET A 77 13.73 -8.17 -9.30
C MET A 77 13.88 -6.72 -8.82
N ILE A 78 14.55 -6.51 -7.68
CA ILE A 78 14.86 -5.17 -7.14
C ILE A 78 15.99 -4.51 -7.94
N SER A 79 17.00 -5.27 -8.35
CA SER A 79 18.21 -4.74 -8.99
C SER A 79 18.16 -4.63 -10.51
N ASP A 80 17.31 -5.43 -11.18
CA ASP A 80 17.29 -5.53 -12.65
C ASP A 80 15.88 -5.25 -13.21
N TYR A 81 15.37 -4.05 -12.97
CA TYR A 81 14.17 -3.59 -13.68
C TYR A 81 14.51 -3.26 -15.13
N ARG A 82 14.04 -4.14 -16.04
CA ARG A 82 14.05 -3.93 -17.48
C ARG A 82 12.64 -3.93 -18.02
N HIS A 83 12.15 -2.77 -18.44
CA HIS A 83 10.98 -2.68 -19.30
C HIS A 83 11.37 -2.07 -20.64
N LYS A 84 10.72 -2.49 -21.73
CA LYS A 84 10.97 -2.15 -23.15
C LYS A 84 11.31 -0.67 -23.49
N ARG A 85 11.15 0.28 -22.56
CA ARG A 85 11.40 1.72 -22.70
C ARG A 85 12.09 2.39 -21.50
N LYS A 86 12.40 1.66 -20.41
CA LYS A 86 13.11 2.15 -19.20
C LYS A 86 13.94 1.03 -18.60
N SER A 87 15.24 1.28 -18.45
CA SER A 87 16.18 0.47 -17.67
C SER A 87 16.71 1.34 -16.53
N GLY A 88 16.74 0.82 -15.31
CA GLY A 88 17.17 1.57 -14.12
C GLY A 88 16.36 1.18 -12.88
N PRO A 89 16.49 1.91 -11.76
CA PRO A 89 15.75 1.61 -10.54
C PRO A 89 14.23 1.67 -10.71
N TRP A 90 13.52 0.98 -9.82
CA TRP A 90 12.11 1.24 -9.58
C TRP A 90 11.96 2.63 -8.93
N ASP A 91 10.88 3.35 -9.26
CA ASP A 91 10.60 4.59 -8.53
C ASP A 91 10.21 4.27 -7.08
N LEU A 92 9.54 3.12 -6.87
CA LEU A 92 9.13 2.62 -5.55
C LEU A 92 9.17 1.09 -5.48
N VAL A 93 9.61 0.54 -4.35
CA VAL A 93 9.44 -0.87 -4.00
C VAL A 93 8.64 -0.97 -2.70
N VAL A 94 7.48 -1.62 -2.76
CA VAL A 94 6.53 -1.77 -1.66
C VAL A 94 6.73 -3.13 -0.99
N LEU A 95 6.96 -3.12 0.31
CA LEU A 95 7.17 -4.30 1.14
C LEU A 95 5.93 -4.59 1.99
N GLN A 96 5.42 -5.81 1.88
CA GLN A 96 4.32 -6.33 2.68
C GLN A 96 4.73 -7.65 3.35
N GLY A 97 4.89 -7.64 4.69
CA GLY A 97 5.16 -8.84 5.47
C GLY A 97 3.94 -9.72 5.68
N TYR A 98 4.08 -10.83 6.40
CA TYR A 98 2.94 -11.65 6.76
C TYR A 98 1.91 -10.85 7.57
N SER A 99 0.62 -11.19 7.46
CA SER A 99 -0.50 -10.32 7.86
C SER A 99 -0.36 -9.67 9.24
N ASN A 100 0.10 -10.43 10.25
CA ASN A 100 0.34 -9.97 11.62
C ASN A 100 1.82 -9.99 12.04
N GLU A 101 2.75 -10.16 11.09
CA GLU A 101 4.19 -10.37 11.37
C GLU A 101 4.80 -9.23 12.21
N ALA A 102 4.35 -8.00 11.98
CA ALA A 102 4.82 -6.80 12.66
C ALA A 102 4.47 -6.77 14.15
N ILE A 103 3.54 -7.60 14.61
CA ILE A 103 3.04 -7.62 16.00
C ILE A 103 3.07 -9.01 16.65
N ASP A 104 3.29 -10.08 15.89
CA ASP A 104 3.42 -11.44 16.43
C ASP A 104 4.76 -11.55 17.18
N PRO A 105 4.76 -11.83 18.51
CA PRO A 105 5.99 -11.95 19.29
C PRO A 105 6.98 -12.98 18.75
N ARG A 106 6.50 -13.99 18.00
CA ARG A 106 7.33 -15.04 17.40
C ARG A 106 7.99 -14.59 16.08
N GLY A 107 7.49 -13.53 15.46
CA GLY A 107 7.89 -13.07 14.12
C GLY A 107 8.49 -11.67 14.08
N VAL A 108 8.18 -10.82 15.05
CA VAL A 108 8.48 -9.37 15.00
C VAL A 108 9.96 -9.06 14.83
N GLU A 109 10.85 -9.80 15.49
CA GLU A 109 12.31 -9.59 15.36
C GLU A 109 12.79 -9.93 13.93
N ASN A 110 12.33 -11.04 13.38
CA ASN A 110 12.68 -11.46 12.02
C ASN A 110 12.08 -10.52 10.96
N PHE A 111 10.86 -10.03 11.20
CA PHE A 111 10.21 -9.02 10.37
C PHE A 111 11.04 -7.74 10.31
N GLN A 112 11.48 -7.20 11.47
CA GLN A 112 12.30 -6.00 11.55
C GLN A 112 13.66 -6.17 10.85
N LYS A 113 14.36 -7.27 11.11
CA LYS A 113 15.64 -7.58 10.45
C LYS A 113 15.48 -7.68 8.93
N SER A 114 14.43 -8.37 8.47
CA SER A 114 14.15 -8.55 7.04
C SER A 114 13.75 -7.23 6.37
N ALA A 115 12.94 -6.40 7.05
CA ALA A 115 12.56 -5.07 6.58
C ALA A 115 13.80 -4.18 6.42
N GLN A 116 14.73 -4.20 7.37
CA GLN A 116 15.99 -3.46 7.29
C GLN A 116 16.85 -3.95 6.11
N GLY A 117 17.04 -5.26 5.97
CA GLY A 117 17.84 -5.85 4.88
C GLY A 117 17.27 -5.56 3.49
N LEU A 118 15.95 -5.73 3.32
CA LEU A 118 15.28 -5.41 2.06
C LEU A 118 15.33 -3.91 1.76
N SER A 119 15.11 -3.05 2.76
CA SER A 119 15.18 -1.60 2.56
C SER A 119 16.59 -1.14 2.15
N ALA A 120 17.63 -1.71 2.75
CA ALA A 120 19.01 -1.46 2.36
C ALA A 120 19.28 -1.90 0.91
N LEU A 121 18.80 -3.08 0.51
CA LEU A 121 18.93 -3.58 -0.85
C LEU A 121 18.19 -2.70 -1.89
N ILE A 122 16.97 -2.25 -1.55
CA ILE A 122 16.17 -1.34 -2.38
C ILE A 122 16.90 -0.01 -2.60
N ARG A 123 17.47 0.56 -1.53
CA ARG A 123 18.27 1.79 -1.63
C ARG A 123 19.54 1.59 -2.44
N GLN A 124 20.23 0.45 -2.26
CA GLN A 124 21.43 0.13 -3.03
C GLN A 124 21.14 0.04 -4.54
N SER A 125 19.93 -0.36 -4.95
CA SER A 125 19.55 -0.36 -6.37
C SER A 125 19.20 1.03 -6.91
N GLY A 126 19.08 2.04 -6.04
CA GLY A 126 18.64 3.40 -6.38
C GLY A 126 17.12 3.61 -6.29
N SER A 127 16.39 2.64 -5.71
CA SER A 127 14.93 2.71 -5.56
C SER A 127 14.53 3.22 -4.17
N LYS A 128 13.30 3.74 -4.01
CA LYS A 128 12.75 4.15 -2.69
C LYS A 128 11.96 2.99 -2.05
N PRO A 129 12.20 2.59 -0.79
CA PRO A 129 11.38 1.60 -0.09
C PRO A 129 10.10 2.22 0.47
N ALA A 130 9.02 1.44 0.50
CA ALA A 130 7.79 1.76 1.20
C ALA A 130 7.18 0.52 1.85
N PHE A 131 6.36 0.72 2.88
CA PHE A 131 5.68 -0.35 3.60
C PHE A 131 4.17 -0.32 3.36
N PHE A 132 3.62 -1.48 3.01
CA PHE A 132 2.18 -1.72 3.03
C PHE A 132 1.79 -2.10 4.46
N MET A 133 1.16 -1.16 5.18
CA MET A 133 0.57 -1.42 6.49
C MET A 133 -0.63 -2.37 6.35
N THR A 134 -0.51 -3.58 6.88
CA THR A 134 -1.58 -4.58 6.88
C THR A 134 -2.67 -4.25 7.90
N TRP A 135 -3.75 -5.02 7.90
CA TRP A 135 -4.95 -4.79 8.70
C TRP A 135 -5.18 -5.87 9.77
N ALA A 136 -6.02 -5.53 10.75
CA ALA A 136 -6.54 -6.45 11.74
C ALA A 136 -7.38 -7.57 11.08
N TYR A 137 -7.33 -8.79 11.62
CA TYR A 137 -8.25 -9.84 11.20
C TYR A 137 -9.69 -9.49 11.59
N ARG A 138 -10.66 -10.05 10.87
CA ARG A 138 -12.09 -9.77 11.08
C ARG A 138 -12.50 -10.05 12.53
N ASP A 139 -12.02 -11.16 13.10
CA ASP A 139 -12.31 -11.60 14.46
C ASP A 139 -11.35 -11.03 15.53
N SER A 140 -10.34 -10.26 15.13
CA SER A 140 -9.27 -9.78 16.02
C SER A 140 -9.05 -8.27 15.85
N PRO A 141 -10.09 -7.42 16.08
CA PRO A 141 -10.01 -5.98 15.84
C PRO A 141 -8.93 -5.27 16.69
N ASP A 142 -8.59 -5.83 17.85
CA ASP A 142 -7.56 -5.29 18.75
C ASP A 142 -6.15 -5.28 18.11
N MET A 143 -5.94 -6.01 17.01
CA MET A 143 -4.71 -5.93 16.22
C MET A 143 -4.49 -4.58 15.55
N ALA A 144 -5.55 -3.78 15.34
CA ALA A 144 -5.48 -2.58 14.50
C ALA A 144 -4.47 -1.56 15.04
N LYS A 145 -4.56 -1.21 16.33
CA LYS A 145 -3.65 -0.22 16.94
C LYS A 145 -2.19 -0.72 16.96
N PRO A 146 -1.88 -1.93 17.44
CA PRO A 146 -0.51 -2.46 17.38
C PRO A 146 0.09 -2.46 15.96
N LEU A 147 -0.70 -2.79 14.93
CA LEU A 147 -0.22 -2.76 13.55
C LEU A 147 0.11 -1.34 13.10
N VAL A 148 -0.78 -0.37 13.35
CA VAL A 148 -0.55 1.05 13.04
C VAL A 148 0.73 1.53 13.73
N ASP A 149 0.87 1.29 15.03
CA ASP A 149 2.04 1.71 15.81
C ASP A 149 3.34 1.06 15.26
N ALA A 150 3.31 -0.24 14.99
CA ALA A 150 4.48 -0.99 14.52
C ALA A 150 4.96 -0.52 13.14
N TYR A 151 4.06 -0.36 12.18
CA TYR A 151 4.40 0.11 10.84
C TYR A 151 4.84 1.56 10.82
N THR A 152 4.18 2.44 11.61
CA THR A 152 4.56 3.85 11.71
C THR A 152 5.96 4.01 12.30
N LYS A 153 6.25 3.30 13.40
CA LYS A 153 7.57 3.27 14.01
C LYS A 153 8.63 2.76 13.03
N LEU A 154 8.35 1.67 12.31
CA LEU A 154 9.27 1.09 11.35
C LEU A 154 9.55 2.04 10.18
N GLY A 155 8.51 2.70 9.64
CA GLY A 155 8.63 3.68 8.58
C GLY A 155 9.54 4.85 8.98
N LYS A 156 9.34 5.41 10.18
CA LYS A 156 10.21 6.44 10.74
C LYS A 156 11.65 5.95 10.92
N GLN A 157 11.84 4.77 11.53
CA GLN A 157 13.16 4.20 11.80
C GLN A 157 13.95 3.92 10.53
N LEU A 158 13.28 3.46 9.48
CA LEU A 158 13.91 3.07 8.23
C LEU A 158 13.80 4.14 7.16
N ASP A 159 13.34 5.36 7.46
CA ASP A 159 13.12 6.46 6.50
C ASP A 159 12.37 5.99 5.24
N ALA A 160 11.21 5.36 5.45
CA ALA A 160 10.42 4.73 4.40
C ALA A 160 8.95 5.13 4.52
N LEU A 161 8.34 5.40 3.36
CA LEU A 161 6.92 5.73 3.27
C LEU A 161 6.07 4.57 3.79
N VAL A 162 5.02 4.86 4.57
CA VAL A 162 4.03 3.86 4.99
C VAL A 162 2.71 4.16 4.30
N ILE A 163 2.17 3.16 3.58
CA ILE A 163 0.84 3.22 2.98
C ILE A 163 -0.18 2.66 3.99
N PRO A 164 -1.07 3.49 4.58
CA PRO A 164 -1.84 3.16 5.78
C PRO A 164 -3.13 2.38 5.48
N VAL A 165 -3.05 1.26 4.75
CA VAL A 165 -4.24 0.46 4.40
C VAL A 165 -4.91 -0.12 5.64
N GLY A 166 -4.13 -0.58 6.63
CA GLY A 166 -4.63 -1.06 7.91
C GLY A 166 -5.55 -0.07 8.63
N LEU A 167 -5.17 1.22 8.62
CA LEU A 167 -5.97 2.29 9.22
C LEU A 167 -7.30 2.48 8.47
N ALA A 168 -7.28 2.42 7.14
CA ALA A 168 -8.48 2.52 6.33
C ALA A 168 -9.45 1.34 6.55
N PHE A 169 -8.92 0.13 6.70
CA PHE A 169 -9.73 -1.05 7.05
C PHE A 169 -10.41 -0.87 8.42
N GLU A 170 -9.68 -0.38 9.41
CA GLU A 170 -10.26 -0.13 10.74
C GLU A 170 -11.31 0.99 10.71
N TYR A 171 -11.07 2.06 9.95
CA TYR A 171 -12.05 3.14 9.77
C TYR A 171 -13.34 2.63 9.12
N ALA A 172 -13.23 1.88 8.03
CA ALA A 172 -14.38 1.27 7.35
C ALA A 172 -15.17 0.37 8.29
N ARG A 173 -14.50 -0.53 9.01
CA ARG A 173 -15.15 -1.49 9.92
C ARG A 173 -15.93 -0.79 11.04
N ARG A 174 -15.44 0.35 11.53
CA ARG A 174 -16.10 1.16 12.56
C ARG A 174 -17.28 1.96 12.03
N THR A 175 -17.20 2.46 10.80
CA THR A 175 -18.16 3.42 10.26
C THR A 175 -19.27 2.77 9.44
N ASN A 176 -18.99 1.62 8.81
CA ASN A 176 -19.96 0.84 8.07
C ASN A 176 -19.60 -0.66 8.08
N PRO A 177 -19.95 -1.39 9.16
CA PRO A 177 -19.60 -2.81 9.29
C PRO A 177 -20.30 -3.72 8.28
N ASP A 178 -21.40 -3.28 7.67
CA ASP A 178 -22.16 -4.07 6.69
C ASP A 178 -21.41 -4.17 5.34
N MET A 179 -20.56 -3.18 5.03
CA MET A 179 -19.69 -3.19 3.86
C MET A 179 -18.43 -4.05 4.11
N SER A 180 -18.60 -5.37 4.09
CA SER A 180 -17.53 -6.32 4.42
C SER A 180 -16.31 -6.20 3.49
N LEU A 181 -15.17 -5.82 4.07
CA LEU A 181 -13.87 -5.77 3.41
C LEU A 181 -13.16 -7.12 3.29
N TYR A 182 -13.77 -8.19 3.79
CA TYR A 182 -13.12 -9.48 3.97
C TYR A 182 -13.85 -10.58 3.21
N GLN A 183 -13.10 -11.41 2.50
CA GLN A 183 -13.60 -12.66 1.90
C GLN A 183 -13.66 -13.77 2.94
N ASP A 184 -12.64 -13.85 3.81
CA ASP A 184 -12.57 -14.76 4.95
C ASP A 184 -12.17 -14.01 6.22
N ASN A 185 -11.40 -14.60 7.15
CA ASN A 185 -10.95 -13.87 8.35
C ASN A 185 -9.88 -12.79 8.06
N LYS A 186 -9.09 -12.95 6.99
CA LYS A 186 -7.91 -12.09 6.73
C LYS A 186 -7.77 -11.61 5.29
N HIS A 187 -8.21 -12.39 4.31
CA HIS A 187 -8.08 -12.03 2.91
C HIS A 187 -9.14 -11.00 2.51
N PRO A 188 -8.78 -10.04 1.64
CA PRO A 188 -9.68 -8.97 1.28
C PRO A 188 -10.78 -9.48 0.33
N SER A 189 -12.01 -8.98 0.52
CA SER A 189 -13.02 -9.00 -0.54
C SER A 189 -12.60 -8.11 -1.71
N LEU A 190 -13.32 -8.13 -2.83
CA LEU A 190 -13.06 -7.19 -3.93
C LEU A 190 -13.15 -5.73 -3.46
N LEU A 191 -14.11 -5.42 -2.58
CA LEU A 191 -14.22 -4.12 -1.92
C LEU A 191 -12.97 -3.79 -1.08
N GLY A 192 -12.47 -4.75 -0.29
CA GLY A 192 -11.23 -4.59 0.48
C GLY A 192 -10.00 -4.31 -0.41
N THR A 193 -9.84 -5.03 -1.52
CA THR A 193 -8.76 -4.78 -2.48
C THR A 193 -8.90 -3.42 -3.16
N TYR A 194 -10.13 -3.02 -3.49
CA TYR A 194 -10.38 -1.70 -4.08
C TYR A 194 -10.12 -0.56 -3.10
N LEU A 195 -10.51 -0.72 -1.82
CA LEU A 195 -10.16 0.21 -0.75
C LEU A 195 -8.63 0.35 -0.62
N ALA A 196 -7.90 -0.77 -0.59
CA ALA A 196 -6.45 -0.75 -0.57
C ALA A 196 -5.89 0.03 -1.79
N ALA A 197 -6.41 -0.21 -3.00
CA ALA A 197 -5.99 0.53 -4.18
C ALA A 197 -6.26 2.05 -4.07
N CYS A 198 -7.40 2.45 -3.50
CA CYS A 198 -7.72 3.85 -3.22
C CYS A 198 -6.74 4.48 -2.23
N VAL A 199 -6.36 3.76 -1.16
CA VAL A 199 -5.37 4.23 -0.17
C VAL A 199 -4.00 4.39 -0.83
N PHE A 200 -3.57 3.40 -1.62
CA PHE A 200 -2.33 3.50 -2.40
C PHE A 200 -2.36 4.70 -3.36
N TYR A 201 -3.45 4.90 -4.11
CA TYR A 201 -3.58 6.03 -5.02
C TYR A 201 -3.46 7.37 -4.28
N THR A 202 -4.24 7.51 -3.21
CA THR A 202 -4.25 8.74 -2.40
C THR A 202 -2.89 9.01 -1.79
N THR A 203 -2.24 7.98 -1.25
CA THR A 203 -0.93 8.10 -0.61
C THR A 203 0.16 8.44 -1.62
N LEU A 204 0.15 7.85 -2.82
CA LEU A 204 1.23 8.02 -3.81
C LEU A 204 1.06 9.23 -4.72
N TYR A 205 -0.16 9.71 -4.94
CA TYR A 205 -0.42 10.80 -5.87
C TYR A 205 -0.97 12.05 -5.20
N GLY A 206 -1.26 12.00 -3.89
CA GLY A 206 -1.82 13.14 -3.14
C GLY A 206 -3.21 13.57 -3.61
N GLU A 207 -3.89 12.73 -4.38
CA GLU A 207 -5.16 13.02 -5.04
C GLU A 207 -6.27 12.17 -4.46
N ALA A 208 -7.45 12.77 -4.28
CA ALA A 208 -8.62 12.03 -3.87
C ALA A 208 -9.05 11.03 -4.97
N PRO A 209 -9.44 9.80 -4.62
CA PRO A 209 -9.85 8.79 -5.59
C PRO A 209 -11.33 8.96 -6.03
N PHE A 210 -11.96 10.09 -5.70
CA PHE A 210 -13.38 10.35 -5.89
C PHE A 210 -13.79 10.31 -7.36
N GLY A 211 -14.93 9.67 -7.63
CA GLY A 211 -15.51 9.65 -8.98
C GLY A 211 -14.64 8.90 -9.99
N SER A 212 -13.70 8.07 -9.53
CA SER A 212 -12.92 7.19 -10.40
C SER A 212 -13.85 6.35 -11.27
N VAL A 213 -13.73 6.48 -12.59
CA VAL A 213 -14.46 5.67 -13.56
C VAL A 213 -14.13 4.18 -13.37
N TYR A 214 -12.92 3.89 -12.88
CA TYR A 214 -12.56 2.55 -12.49
C TYR A 214 -13.09 2.22 -11.09
N ALA A 215 -14.10 1.35 -11.03
CA ALA A 215 -14.73 0.84 -9.81
C ALA A 215 -14.47 -0.66 -9.55
N ALA A 216 -13.56 -1.29 -10.32
CA ALA A 216 -13.23 -2.72 -10.21
C ALA A 216 -14.40 -3.72 -10.39
N GLY A 217 -15.57 -3.26 -10.83
CA GLY A 217 -16.80 -4.07 -10.94
C GLY A 217 -17.73 -3.99 -9.72
N LEU A 218 -17.40 -3.13 -8.75
CA LEU A 218 -18.24 -2.83 -7.59
C LEU A 218 -19.43 -1.94 -7.98
N THR A 219 -20.45 -1.94 -7.13
CA THR A 219 -21.53 -0.96 -7.23
C THR A 219 -21.01 0.47 -6.98
N ASN A 220 -21.76 1.47 -7.43
CA ASN A 220 -21.41 2.86 -7.20
C ASN A 220 -21.33 3.19 -5.69
N GLU A 221 -22.18 2.57 -4.88
CA GLU A 221 -22.22 2.77 -3.43
C GLU A 221 -20.95 2.22 -2.76
N GLU A 222 -20.60 0.96 -3.05
CA GLU A 222 -19.37 0.32 -2.56
C GLU A 222 -18.11 1.09 -2.98
N ALA A 223 -18.03 1.50 -4.24
CA ALA A 223 -16.91 2.26 -4.75
C ALA A 223 -16.78 3.63 -4.08
N ALA A 224 -17.89 4.35 -3.91
CA ALA A 224 -17.90 5.65 -3.23
C ALA A 224 -17.47 5.51 -1.76
N PHE A 225 -17.97 4.49 -1.05
CA PHE A 225 -17.57 4.21 0.32
C PHE A 225 -16.06 3.98 0.45
N ALA A 226 -15.49 3.13 -0.41
CA ALA A 226 -14.06 2.85 -0.41
C ALA A 226 -13.22 4.11 -0.72
N GLN A 227 -13.66 4.93 -1.67
CA GLN A 227 -12.97 6.16 -2.06
C GLN A 227 -12.95 7.19 -0.91
N VAL A 228 -14.10 7.41 -0.26
CA VAL A 228 -14.23 8.32 0.90
C VAL A 228 -13.42 7.81 2.09
N THR A 229 -13.52 6.51 2.39
CA THR A 229 -12.76 5.90 3.48
C THR A 229 -11.25 6.03 3.28
N ALA A 230 -10.77 5.75 2.07
CA ALA A 230 -9.35 5.89 1.74
C ALA A 230 -8.87 7.33 1.92
N TRP A 231 -9.62 8.32 1.41
CA TRP A 231 -9.27 9.73 1.57
C TRP A 231 -9.15 10.11 3.04
N LEU A 232 -10.18 9.84 3.84
CA LEU A 232 -10.20 10.20 5.26
C LEU A 232 -9.08 9.51 6.04
N ALA A 233 -8.86 8.21 5.84
CA ALA A 233 -7.82 7.47 6.53
C ALA A 233 -6.41 8.00 6.21
N VAL A 234 -6.14 8.35 4.94
CA VAL A 234 -4.84 8.92 4.55
C VAL A 234 -4.66 10.32 5.13
N GLN A 235 -5.71 11.17 5.11
CA GLN A 235 -5.65 12.49 5.73
C GLN A 235 -5.42 12.39 7.24
N MET A 236 -6.12 11.47 7.93
CA MET A 236 -5.89 11.20 9.35
C MET A 236 -4.45 10.77 9.58
N TYR A 237 -3.93 9.80 8.82
CA TYR A 237 -2.57 9.29 9.03
C TYR A 237 -1.49 10.37 8.90
N PHE A 238 -1.54 11.20 7.85
CA PHE A 238 -0.49 12.20 7.61
C PHE A 238 -0.70 13.54 8.35
N LYS A 239 -1.91 13.86 8.83
CA LYS A 239 -2.16 15.10 9.59
C LYS A 239 -2.08 14.94 11.11
N SER A 240 -2.22 13.73 11.64
CA SER A 240 -2.35 13.53 13.10
C SER A 240 -1.01 13.33 13.83
N GLU A 241 0.13 13.57 13.19
CA GLU A 241 1.47 13.27 13.73
C GLU A 241 1.56 11.88 14.39
N TYR A 242 0.98 10.84 13.78
CA TYR A 242 1.21 9.44 14.19
C TYR A 242 2.71 9.13 14.20
#